data_AF-A0A7J0AFB9-F1
#
_entry.id   AF-A0A7J0AFB9-F1
#
_cell.length_a   1.000
_cell.length_b   1.000
_cell.length_c   1.000
_cell.angle_alpha   90.00
_cell.angle_beta   90.00
_cell.angle_gamma   90.00
#
_symmetry.space_group_name_H-M   'P 1'
#
loop_
_entity.id
_entity.type
_entity.pdbx_description
1 polymer ?
#
loop_
_entity_poly.entity_id
_entity_poly.type
_entity_poly.pdbx_seq_one_letter_code
_entity_poly.pdbx_strand_id
1 'polypeptide(L)'
;MEPQALIQIITIVAPIFIAIAGYGIAKKRNRKGWLWFINCLLTGFLGLIVIACSKPLDYDEKLDYSEDETLGWVMLLISLLWFGLTFWYGWSAAKSYHDNMMWNAMMQFMR
;
A
#
# COMPACT_ATOMS: atom_id res chain seq x y z
N MET A 1 -19.31 18.62 -6.93
CA MET A 1 -19.02 17.48 -6.03
C MET A 1 -18.47 18.07 -4.75
N GLU A 2 -18.99 17.63 -3.60
CA GLU A 2 -18.41 17.95 -2.29
C GLU A 2 -16.92 17.56 -2.28
N PRO A 3 -16.00 18.42 -1.82
CA PRO A 3 -14.57 18.12 -1.83
C PRO A 3 -14.22 16.85 -1.04
N GLN A 4 -15.01 16.52 -0.02
CA GLN A 4 -14.87 15.29 0.77
C GLN A 4 -15.10 14.01 -0.06
N ALA A 5 -16.10 14.01 -0.95
CA ALA A 5 -16.40 12.87 -1.80
C ALA A 5 -15.27 12.63 -2.83
N LEU A 6 -14.70 13.71 -3.36
CA LEU A 6 -13.56 13.64 -4.28
C LEU A 6 -12.32 13.03 -3.61
N ILE A 7 -12.03 13.44 -2.37
CA ILE A 7 -10.90 12.89 -1.59
C ILE A 7 -11.09 11.38 -1.37
N GLN A 8 -12.29 10.94 -0.97
CA GLN A 8 -12.59 9.52 -0.75
C GLN A 8 -12.37 8.68 -2.02
N ILE A 9 -12.86 9.17 -3.17
CA ILE A 9 -12.67 8.50 -4.46
C ILE A 9 -11.18 8.39 -4.79
N ILE A 10 -10.41 9.48 -4.65
CA ILE A 10 -8.97 9.47 -4.93
C ILE A 10 -8.24 8.49 -4.02
N THR A 11 -8.56 8.46 -2.73
CA THR A 11 -7.93 7.56 -1.77
C THR A 11 -8.21 6.09 -2.03
N ILE A 12 -9.31 5.74 -2.70
CA ILE A 12 -9.64 4.35 -3.06
C ILE A 12 -9.08 3.99 -4.44
N VAL A 13 -9.24 4.88 -5.43
CA VAL A 13 -8.89 4.60 -6.82
C VAL A 13 -7.38 4.64 -7.04
N ALA A 14 -6.66 5.58 -6.43
CA ALA A 14 -5.23 5.73 -6.66
C ALA A 14 -4.40 4.49 -6.23
N PRO A 15 -4.61 3.88 -5.05
CA PRO A 15 -3.92 2.65 -4.66
C PRO A 15 -4.22 1.48 -5.60
N ILE A 16 -5.47 1.35 -6.06
CA ILE A 16 -5.86 0.29 -7.01
C ILE A 16 -5.13 0.47 -8.34
N PHE A 17 -5.05 1.69 -8.86
CA PHE A 17 -4.33 1.97 -10.11
C PHE A 17 -2.84 1.62 -10.00
N ILE A 18 -2.21 1.99 -8.89
CA ILE A 18 -0.81 1.65 -8.58
C ILE A 18 -0.64 0.13 -8.48
N ALA A 19 -1.56 -0.57 -7.82
CA ALA A 19 -1.51 -2.03 -7.69
C ALA A 19 -1.60 -2.75 -9.05
N ILE A 20 -2.48 -2.27 -9.94
CA ILE A 20 -2.61 -2.79 -11.32
C ILE A 20 -1.32 -2.55 -12.11
N ALA A 21 -0.72 -1.36 -11.99
CA ALA A 21 0.55 -1.05 -12.63
C ALA A 21 1.68 -1.97 -12.11
N GLY A 22 1.74 -2.20 -10.80
CA GLY A 22 2.65 -3.16 -10.17
C GLY A 22 2.50 -4.59 -10.70
N TYR A 23 1.26 -5.08 -10.82
CA TYR A 23 0.95 -6.38 -11.42
C TYR A 23 1.49 -6.48 -12.86
N GLY A 24 1.24 -5.46 -13.68
CA GLY A 24 1.67 -5.41 -15.07
C GLY A 24 3.20 -5.43 -15.21
N ILE A 25 3.92 -4.68 -14.38
CA ILE A 25 5.40 -4.65 -14.38
C ILE A 25 5.95 -6.00 -13.90
N ALA A 26 5.37 -6.60 -12.86
CA ALA A 26 5.78 -7.90 -12.36
C ALA A 26 5.65 -9.00 -13.42
N LYS A 27 4.53 -9.03 -14.17
CA LYS A 27 4.33 -9.99 -15.25
C LYS A 27 5.36 -9.83 -16.38
N LYS A 28 5.74 -8.58 -16.71
CA LYS A 28 6.80 -8.30 -17.71
C LYS A 28 8.20 -8.73 -17.25
N ARG A 29 8.39 -8.94 -15.94
CA ARG A 29 9.67 -9.34 -15.33
C ARG A 29 9.72 -10.82 -14.91
N ASN A 30 8.78 -11.64 -15.41
CA ASN A 30 8.64 -13.06 -15.05
C ASN A 30 8.46 -13.31 -13.53
N ARG A 31 7.74 -12.42 -12.86
CA ARG A 31 7.48 -12.50 -11.41
C ARG A 31 6.00 -12.79 -11.12
N LYS A 32 5.68 -13.21 -9.89
CA LYS A 32 4.32 -13.51 -9.43
C LYS A 32 3.49 -12.22 -9.38
N GLY A 33 2.76 -11.94 -10.45
CA GLY A 33 1.99 -10.71 -10.59
C GLY A 33 1.03 -10.43 -9.43
N TRP A 34 0.34 -11.46 -8.93
CA TRP A 34 -0.63 -11.30 -7.83
C TRP A 34 0.03 -10.89 -6.51
N LEU A 35 1.23 -11.40 -6.26
CA LEU A 35 1.99 -11.07 -5.06
C LEU A 35 2.44 -9.59 -5.11
N TRP A 36 2.90 -9.13 -6.28
CA TRP A 36 3.28 -7.73 -6.48
C TRP A 36 2.09 -6.77 -6.52
N PHE A 37 0.91 -7.24 -6.94
CA PHE A 37 -0.33 -6.49 -6.80
C PHE A 37 -0.59 -6.16 -5.33
N ILE A 38 -0.53 -7.16 -4.44
CA ILE A 38 -0.74 -6.97 -3.00
C ILE A 38 0.33 -6.07 -2.40
N ASN A 39 1.60 -6.28 -2.74
CA ASN A 39 2.70 -5.42 -2.26
C ASN A 39 2.48 -3.96 -2.63
N CYS A 40 2.13 -3.68 -3.89
CA CYS A 40 1.86 -2.33 -4.36
C CYS A 40 0.57 -1.75 -3.79
N LEU A 41 -0.44 -2.56 -3.50
CA LEU A 41 -1.67 -2.10 -2.84
C LEU A 41 -1.41 -1.62 -1.41
N LEU A 42 -0.55 -2.33 -0.68
CA LEU A 42 -0.24 -2.05 0.73
C LEU A 42 0.81 -0.95 0.92
N THR A 43 1.73 -0.79 -0.04
CA THR A 43 2.85 0.17 0.07
C THR A 43 2.80 1.31 -0.95
N GLY A 44 1.85 1.27 -1.89
CA GLY A 44 1.74 2.25 -2.96
C GLY A 44 2.97 2.25 -3.87
N PHE A 45 3.55 3.44 -4.07
CA PHE A 45 4.69 3.64 -4.96
C PHE A 45 5.95 2.89 -4.52
N LEU A 46 6.13 2.59 -3.22
CA LEU A 46 7.30 1.87 -2.74
C LEU A 46 7.41 0.49 -3.38
N GLY A 47 6.33 -0.31 -3.34
CA GLY A 47 6.29 -1.62 -4.00
C GLY A 47 6.52 -1.51 -5.51
N LEU A 48 6.00 -0.45 -6.13
CA LEU A 48 6.11 -0.21 -7.57
C LEU A 48 7.55 0.14 -7.98
N ILE A 49 8.25 0.95 -7.20
CA ILE A 49 9.67 1.28 -7.41
C ILE A 49 10.53 0.03 -7.24
N VAL A 50 10.30 -0.77 -6.20
CA VAL A 50 11.09 -1.99 -5.95
C VAL A 50 10.97 -2.97 -7.12
N ILE A 51 9.75 -3.23 -7.63
CA ILE A 51 9.58 -4.12 -8.78
C ILE A 51 10.19 -3.53 -10.06
N ALA A 52 10.08 -2.22 -10.27
CA ALA A 52 10.65 -1.54 -11.43
C ALA A 52 12.19 -1.54 -11.43
N CYS A 53 12.82 -1.53 -10.26
CA CYS A 53 14.28 -1.59 -10.13
C CYS A 53 14.81 -3.02 -10.01
N SER A 54 13.98 -3.99 -9.63
CA SER A 54 14.39 -5.39 -9.49
C SER A 54 14.76 -6.02 -10.83
N LYS A 55 15.80 -6.85 -10.90
CA LYS A 55 16.13 -7.57 -12.13
C LYS A 55 14.98 -8.52 -12.53
N PRO A 56 14.72 -8.74 -13.83
CA PRO A 56 13.82 -9.81 -14.26
C PRO A 56 14.31 -11.15 -13.73
N LEU A 57 13.39 -12.05 -13.38
CA LEU A 57 13.75 -13.44 -13.07
C LEU A 57 14.05 -14.16 -14.39
N ASP A 58 15.22 -14.79 -14.46
CA ASP A 58 15.55 -15.72 -15.55
C ASP A 58 14.70 -16.98 -15.35
N TYR A 59 13.91 -17.30 -16.36
CA TYR A 59 13.03 -18.47 -16.33
C TYR A 59 13.87 -19.73 -16.53
N ASP A 60 14.18 -20.43 -15.45
CA ASP A 60 14.79 -21.77 -15.50
C ASP A 60 13.79 -22.79 -14.98
N GLU A 61 13.17 -23.51 -15.93
CA GLU A 61 12.09 -24.47 -15.71
C GLU A 61 12.45 -25.56 -14.66
N LYS A 62 13.75 -25.81 -14.41
CA LYS A 62 14.23 -26.77 -13.41
C LYS A 62 14.46 -26.19 -12.01
N LEU A 63 14.73 -24.88 -11.90
CA LEU A 63 14.97 -24.20 -10.62
C LEU A 63 13.68 -23.57 -10.06
N ASP A 64 12.85 -22.99 -10.94
CA ASP A 64 11.60 -22.27 -10.61
C ASP A 64 10.48 -23.17 -10.06
N TYR A 65 10.57 -24.49 -10.23
CA TYR A 65 9.64 -25.42 -9.58
C TYR A 65 9.86 -25.51 -8.06
N SER A 66 11.01 -25.03 -7.56
CA SER A 66 11.41 -25.11 -6.15
C SER A 66 11.71 -23.76 -5.49
N GLU A 67 12.19 -22.76 -6.23
CA GLU A 67 12.50 -21.44 -5.67
C GLU A 67 11.28 -20.50 -5.76
N ASP A 68 10.56 -20.40 -4.65
CA ASP A 68 9.51 -19.41 -4.48
C ASP A 68 10.11 -17.98 -4.54
N GLU A 69 9.35 -17.01 -5.07
CA GLU A 69 9.84 -15.65 -5.36
C GLU A 69 10.18 -14.88 -4.07
N THR A 70 11.38 -15.14 -3.54
CA THR A 70 11.80 -14.71 -2.19
C THR A 70 11.71 -13.20 -2.01
N LEU A 71 12.13 -12.42 -3.02
CA LEU A 71 12.02 -10.96 -3.00
C LEU A 71 10.58 -10.50 -2.81
N GLY A 72 9.65 -11.16 -3.50
CA GLY A 72 8.23 -10.89 -3.40
C GLY A 72 7.74 -11.09 -1.97
N TRP A 73 8.01 -12.27 -1.39
CA TRP A 73 7.58 -12.62 -0.04
C TRP A 73 8.20 -11.74 1.05
N VAL A 74 9.48 -11.39 0.92
CA VAL A 74 10.14 -10.42 1.82
C VAL A 74 9.46 -9.06 1.73
N MET A 75 9.16 -8.59 0.51
CA MET A 75 8.42 -7.34 0.35
C MET A 75 7.00 -7.42 0.89
N LEU A 76 6.34 -8.58 0.85
CA LEU A 76 5.03 -8.75 1.46
C LEU A 76 5.07 -8.56 2.97
N LEU A 77 6.09 -9.14 3.62
CA LEU A 77 6.33 -8.94 5.05
C LEU A 77 6.55 -7.47 5.40
N ILE A 78 7.39 -6.78 4.63
CA ILE A 78 7.64 -5.33 4.79
C ILE A 78 6.35 -4.54 4.54
N SER A 79 5.56 -4.94 3.53
CA SER A 79 4.31 -4.29 3.16
C SER A 79 3.26 -4.38 4.27
N LEU A 80 3.15 -5.54 4.92
CA LEU A 80 2.24 -5.75 6.05
C LEU A 80 2.64 -4.90 7.26
N LEU A 81 3.93 -4.84 7.59
CA LEU A 81 4.43 -3.98 8.68
C LEU A 81 4.19 -2.51 8.39
N TRP A 82 4.49 -2.07 7.16
CA TRP A 82 4.26 -0.69 6.72
C TRP A 82 2.79 -0.30 6.76
N PHE A 83 1.91 -1.17 6.25
CA PHE A 83 0.46 -0.95 6.30
C PHE A 83 -0.06 -0.90 7.74
N GLY A 84 0.42 -1.79 8.62
CA GLY A 84 0.06 -1.78 10.04
C GLY A 84 0.47 -0.48 10.74
N LEU A 85 1.70 0.00 10.50
CA LEU A 85 2.20 1.25 11.07
C LEU A 85 1.45 2.48 10.57
N THR A 86 1.18 2.56 9.27
CA THR A 86 0.42 3.66 8.67
C THR A 86 -1.02 3.67 9.14
N PHE A 87 -1.66 2.50 9.27
CA PHE A 87 -3.00 2.38 9.82
C PHE A 87 -3.04 2.82 11.30
N TRP A 88 -2.10 2.35 12.12
CA TRP A 88 -1.99 2.77 13.53
C TRP A 88 -1.81 4.28 13.67
N TYR A 89 -0.89 4.86 12.89
CA TYR A 89 -0.65 6.30 12.90
C TYR A 89 -1.90 7.10 12.47
N GLY A 90 -2.57 6.67 11.40
CA GLY A 90 -3.80 7.29 10.92
C GLY A 90 -4.92 7.23 11.96
N TRP A 91 -5.11 6.10 12.63
CA TRP A 91 -6.05 5.95 13.73
C TRP A 91 -5.74 6.89 14.89
N SER A 92 -4.47 6.93 15.32
CA SER A 92 -4.03 7.82 16.42
C SER A 92 -4.25 9.29 16.07
N ALA A 93 -4.01 9.69 14.82
CA ALA A 93 -4.24 11.04 14.34
C ALA A 93 -5.74 11.40 14.31
N ALA A 94 -6.59 10.47 13.82
CA ALA A 94 -8.04 10.66 13.80
C ALA A 94 -8.62 10.80 15.21
N LYS A 95 -8.15 9.98 16.16
CA LYS A 95 -8.57 10.08 17.56
C LYS A 95 -8.17 11.43 18.17
N SER A 96 -6.92 11.86 18.00
CA SER A 96 -6.44 13.15 18.50
C SER A 96 -7.22 14.33 17.91
N TYR A 97 -7.59 14.27 16.63
CA TYR A 97 -8.44 15.28 16.00
C TYR A 97 -9.83 15.36 16.67
N HIS A 98 -10.46 14.21 16.94
CA HIS A 98 -11.77 14.17 17.58
C HIS A 98 -11.73 14.69 19.03
N ASP A 99 -10.72 14.29 19.80
CA ASP A 99 -10.52 14.73 21.19
C ASP A 99 -10.34 16.26 21.26
N ASN A 100 -9.56 16.86 20.35
CA ASN A 100 -9.39 18.31 20.26
C ASN A 100 -10.68 19.04 19.87
N MET A 101 -11.50 18.44 19.00
CA MET A 101 -12.79 19.01 18.59
C MET A 101 -13.78 19.04 19.75
N MET A 102 -13.83 17.97 20.56
CA MET A 102 -14.61 17.92 21.80
C MET A 102 -14.16 18.98 22.80
N TRP A 103 -12.84 19.13 23.00
CA TRP A 103 -12.29 20.14 23.91
C TRP A 103 -12.66 21.57 23.49
N ASN A 104 -12.54 21.89 22.20
CA ASN A 104 -12.91 23.20 21.66
C ASN A 104 -14.41 23.49 21.82
N ALA A 105 -15.27 22.49 21.58
CA ALA A 105 -16.71 22.62 21.78
C ALA A 105 -17.07 22.86 23.26
N MET A 106 -16.41 22.16 24.19
CA MET A 106 -16.62 22.36 25.62
C MET A 106 -16.20 23.76 26.08
N MET A 107 -15.06 24.26 25.60
CA MET A 107 -14.60 25.63 25.93
C MET A 107 -15.51 26.72 25.35
N GLN A 108 -16.12 26.50 24.18
CA GLN A 108 -17.13 27.41 23.64
C GLN A 108 -18.42 27.42 24.47
N PHE A 109 -18.84 26.28 25.01
CA PHE A 109 -20.05 26.21 25.84
C PHE A 109 -19.87 26.87 27.22
N MET A 110 -18.65 26.87 27.74
CA MET A 110 -18.31 27.50 29.03
C MET A 110 -18.07 29.03 28.94
N ARG A 111 -18.17 29.62 27.74
CA ARG A 111 -17.91 31.04 27.49
C ARG A 111 -19.21 31.79 27.22
#